data_AF-A0A421BFB9-F1
#
_entry.id   AF-A0A421BFB9-F1
#
_cell.length_a   1.000
_cell.length_b   1.000
_cell.length_c   1.000
_cell.angle_alpha   90.00
_cell.angle_beta   90.00
_cell.angle_gamma   90.00
#
_symmetry.space_group_name_H-M   'P 1'
#
loop_
_entity.id
_entity.type
_entity.pdbx_description
1 polymer ?
#
loop_
_entity_poly.entity_id
_entity_poly.type
_entity_poly.pdbx_seq_one_letter_code
_entity_poly.pdbx_strand_id
1 'polypeptide(L)'
;MKEYLIQDKVLWNDIVAGKIDLNELRIIRPYITFKKLGIDKSRKFCKEFYLRMFDILINEMFIESKINNILSNLKDNYKLYILTNGLKKEQEMKINKLGISKYFENIIISESIGYEKPDLKAFYYLINKFDITPHYTIMIGDSYINDIEPSIKLGFNTLHIDYEKLVTLDYNFNEDILEQFKDNIVWS
;
A
#
# COMPACT_ATOMS: atom_id res chain seq x y z
N MET A 1 12.40 -15.76 -9.17
CA MET A 1 11.65 -14.98 -8.16
C MET A 1 12.52 -14.58 -6.96
N LYS A 2 13.23 -15.51 -6.30
CA LYS A 2 14.07 -15.22 -5.13
C LYS A 2 15.06 -14.06 -5.32
N GLU A 3 15.84 -14.06 -6.40
CA GLU A 3 16.82 -12.99 -6.68
C GLU A 3 16.15 -11.61 -6.82
N TYR A 4 15.00 -11.54 -7.49
CA TYR A 4 14.26 -10.29 -7.70
C TYR A 4 13.81 -9.67 -6.37
N LEU A 5 13.36 -10.49 -5.42
CA LEU A 5 12.95 -10.04 -4.08
C LEU A 5 14.15 -9.57 -3.23
N ILE A 6 15.31 -10.21 -3.40
CA ILE A 6 16.55 -9.74 -2.76
C ILE A 6 16.91 -8.34 -3.29
N GLN A 7 16.88 -8.16 -4.60
CA GLN A 7 17.18 -6.86 -5.21
C GLN A 7 16.13 -5.80 -4.84
N ASP A 8 14.85 -6.16 -4.74
CA ASP A 8 13.80 -5.28 -4.24
C ASP A 8 14.16 -4.71 -2.86
N LYS A 9 14.45 -5.59 -1.89
CA LYS A 9 14.80 -5.18 -0.52
C LYS A 9 16.04 -4.28 -0.46
N VAL A 10 17.06 -4.59 -1.25
CA VAL A 10 18.30 -3.79 -1.28
C VAL A 10 18.04 -2.40 -1.86
N LEU A 11 17.32 -2.32 -2.98
CA LEU A 11 17.13 -1.07 -3.71
C LEU A 11 16.15 -0.12 -3.02
N TRP A 12 15.24 -0.63 -2.18
CA TRP A 12 14.43 0.23 -1.32
C TRP A 12 15.27 1.03 -0.32
N ASN A 13 16.42 0.52 0.14
CA ASN A 13 17.33 1.32 0.95
C ASN A 13 17.91 2.52 0.17
N ASP A 14 18.13 2.35 -1.14
CA ASP A 14 18.62 3.43 -2.00
C ASP A 14 17.53 4.48 -2.31
N ILE A 15 16.26 4.06 -2.36
CA ILE A 15 15.10 4.98 -2.42
C ILE A 15 15.05 5.82 -1.14
N VAL A 16 15.09 5.17 0.03
CA VAL A 16 15.06 5.85 1.34
C VAL A 16 16.25 6.81 1.50
N ALA A 17 17.41 6.43 0.98
CA ALA A 17 18.61 7.28 0.96
C ALA A 17 18.57 8.39 -0.11
N GLY A 18 17.51 8.50 -0.91
CA GLY A 18 17.37 9.50 -1.97
C GLY A 18 18.34 9.35 -3.14
N LYS A 19 18.97 8.17 -3.28
CA LYS A 19 19.97 7.91 -4.35
C LYS A 19 19.33 7.62 -5.70
N ILE A 20 18.12 7.06 -5.69
CA ILE A 20 17.32 6.73 -6.86
C ILE A 20 15.86 7.11 -6.58
N ASP A 21 15.07 7.26 -7.63
CA ASP A 21 13.62 7.42 -7.53
C ASP A 21 12.88 6.13 -7.92
N LEU A 22 11.55 6.13 -7.77
CA LEU A 22 10.71 4.98 -8.13
C LEU A 22 10.80 4.61 -9.63
N ASN A 23 11.04 5.58 -10.52
CA ASN A 23 11.16 5.31 -11.96
C ASN A 23 12.45 4.55 -12.26
N GLU A 24 13.54 4.96 -11.62
CA GLU A 24 14.83 4.31 -11.73
C GLU A 24 14.78 2.90 -11.13
N LEU A 25 14.18 2.75 -9.93
CA LEU A 25 13.98 1.47 -9.25
C LEU A 25 13.35 0.40 -10.16
N ARG A 26 12.30 0.77 -10.91
CA ARG A 26 11.59 -0.11 -11.84
C ARG A 26 12.48 -0.64 -12.98
N ILE A 27 13.50 0.12 -13.35
CA ILE A 27 14.44 -0.24 -14.43
C ILE A 27 15.61 -1.05 -13.85
N ILE A 28 16.21 -0.56 -12.77
CA ILE A 28 17.44 -1.15 -12.23
C ILE A 28 17.20 -2.47 -11.51
N ARG A 29 16.01 -2.68 -10.93
CA ARG A 29 15.69 -3.93 -10.23
C ARG A 29 15.72 -5.14 -11.17
N PRO A 30 14.99 -5.16 -12.30
CA PRO A 30 15.15 -6.23 -13.28
C PRO A 30 16.56 -6.25 -13.89
N TYR A 31 17.20 -5.10 -14.13
CA TYR A 31 18.56 -5.05 -14.68
C TYR A 31 19.60 -5.76 -13.80
N ILE A 32 19.63 -5.44 -12.50
CA ILE A 32 20.54 -6.09 -11.54
C ILE A 32 20.17 -7.56 -11.38
N THR A 33 18.87 -7.87 -11.33
CA THR A 33 18.39 -9.26 -11.25
C THR A 33 18.88 -10.09 -12.44
N PHE A 34 18.71 -9.61 -13.68
CA PHE A 34 19.19 -10.32 -14.88
C PHE A 34 20.70 -10.50 -14.85
N LYS A 35 21.45 -9.44 -14.50
CA LYS A 35 22.90 -9.49 -14.39
C LYS A 35 23.37 -10.54 -13.36
N LYS A 36 22.70 -10.62 -12.20
CA LYS A 36 22.98 -11.63 -11.15
C LYS A 36 22.68 -13.06 -11.59
N LEU A 37 21.72 -13.23 -12.49
CA LEU A 37 21.40 -14.52 -13.11
C LEU A 37 22.28 -14.86 -14.33
N GLY A 38 23.30 -14.04 -14.63
CA GLY A 38 24.17 -14.25 -15.79
C GLY A 38 23.52 -13.91 -17.13
N ILE A 39 22.41 -13.17 -17.12
CA ILE A 39 21.66 -12.78 -18.31
C ILE A 39 21.98 -11.32 -18.62
N ASP A 40 22.64 -11.07 -19.75
CA ASP A 40 22.92 -9.70 -20.18
C ASP A 40 21.68 -9.09 -20.87
N LYS A 41 21.20 -7.96 -20.31
CA LYS A 41 20.06 -7.20 -20.81
C LYS A 41 20.31 -5.71 -20.67
N SER A 42 19.94 -4.95 -21.68
CA SER A 42 20.03 -3.49 -21.63
C SER A 42 19.00 -2.91 -20.65
N ARG A 43 19.28 -1.70 -20.14
CA ARG A 43 18.30 -0.92 -19.35
C ARG A 43 17.00 -0.67 -20.13
N LYS A 44 17.09 -0.48 -21.46
CA LYS A 44 15.91 -0.36 -22.33
C LYS A 44 15.05 -1.62 -22.28
N PHE A 45 15.65 -2.80 -22.41
CA PHE A 45 14.92 -4.07 -22.26
C PHE A 45 14.28 -4.18 -20.88
N CYS A 46 14.99 -3.79 -19.81
CA CYS A 46 14.49 -3.89 -18.44
C CYS A 46 13.29 -2.97 -18.18
N LYS A 47 13.27 -1.79 -18.79
CA LYS A 47 12.09 -0.90 -18.79
C LYS A 47 10.90 -1.58 -19.46
N GLU A 48 11.07 -2.13 -20.66
CA GLU A 48 9.99 -2.83 -21.38
C GLU A 48 9.52 -4.08 -20.63
N PHE A 49 10.44 -4.81 -20.01
CA PHE A 49 10.13 -5.95 -19.15
C PHE A 49 9.25 -5.53 -17.97
N TYR A 50 9.62 -4.45 -17.27
CA TYR A 50 8.81 -3.92 -16.17
C TYR A 50 7.40 -3.54 -16.63
N LEU A 51 7.27 -2.80 -17.75
CA LEU A 51 5.97 -2.39 -18.27
C LEU A 51 5.07 -3.60 -18.58
N ARG A 52 5.60 -4.61 -19.27
CA ARG A 52 4.86 -5.85 -19.57
C ARG A 52 4.49 -6.62 -18.30
N MET A 53 5.41 -6.73 -17.35
CA MET A 53 5.15 -7.39 -16.07
C MET A 53 4.05 -6.63 -15.30
N PHE A 54 4.11 -5.31 -15.26
CA PHE A 54 3.10 -4.48 -14.60
C PHE A 54 1.73 -4.63 -15.25
N ASP A 55 1.66 -4.63 -16.58
CA ASP A 55 0.41 -4.86 -17.31
C ASP A 55 -0.20 -6.24 -17.00
N ILE A 56 0.62 -7.29 -16.93
CA ILE A 56 0.16 -8.63 -16.52
C ILE A 56 -0.37 -8.60 -15.09
N LEU A 57 0.39 -8.03 -14.16
CA LEU A 57 -0.02 -7.94 -12.75
C LEU A 57 -1.35 -7.21 -12.60
N ILE A 58 -1.54 -6.08 -13.28
CA ILE A 58 -2.80 -5.35 -13.29
C ILE A 58 -3.91 -6.25 -13.87
N ASN A 59 -3.69 -6.94 -14.98
CA ASN A 59 -4.75 -7.75 -15.59
C ASN A 59 -5.19 -8.93 -14.72
N GLU A 60 -4.29 -9.50 -13.92
CA GLU A 60 -4.57 -10.59 -12.98
C GLU A 60 -5.16 -10.12 -11.64
N MET A 61 -5.17 -8.81 -11.35
CA MET A 61 -5.77 -8.29 -10.11
C MET A 61 -7.28 -8.53 -10.09
N PHE A 62 -7.74 -9.08 -8.97
CA PHE A 62 -9.15 -9.20 -8.63
C PHE A 62 -9.35 -8.85 -7.15
N ILE A 63 -10.57 -8.44 -6.81
CA ILE A 63 -11.00 -8.29 -5.42
C ILE A 63 -11.78 -9.53 -5.01
N GLU A 64 -11.42 -10.11 -3.86
CA GLU A 64 -12.18 -11.21 -3.27
C GLU A 64 -13.57 -10.73 -2.81
N SER A 65 -14.58 -11.58 -2.98
CA SER A 65 -15.98 -11.25 -2.62
C SER A 65 -16.11 -10.82 -1.16
N LYS A 66 -15.35 -11.45 -0.25
CA LYS A 66 -15.34 -11.11 1.18
C LYS A 66 -14.84 -9.69 1.43
N ILE A 67 -13.73 -9.30 0.79
CA ILE A 67 -13.20 -7.93 0.91
C ILE A 67 -14.18 -6.92 0.32
N ASN A 68 -14.80 -7.26 -0.82
CA ASN A 68 -15.82 -6.41 -1.44
C ASN A 68 -17.03 -6.19 -0.52
N ASN A 69 -17.47 -7.23 0.21
CA ASN A 69 -18.56 -7.14 1.18
C ASN A 69 -18.17 -6.30 2.41
N ILE A 70 -16.95 -6.49 2.94
CA ILE A 70 -16.43 -5.68 4.05
C ILE A 70 -16.40 -4.20 3.66
N LEU A 71 -15.84 -3.86 2.50
CA LEU A 71 -15.81 -2.48 2.02
C LEU A 71 -17.21 -1.89 1.82
N SER A 72 -18.18 -2.70 1.37
CA SER A 72 -19.57 -2.28 1.26
C SER A 72 -20.17 -1.94 2.63
N ASN A 73 -20.04 -2.83 3.61
CA ASN A 73 -20.59 -2.64 4.95
C ASN A 73 -19.94 -1.45 5.68
N LEU A 74 -18.62 -1.29 5.50
CA LEU A 74 -17.89 -0.16 6.09
C LEU A 74 -18.33 1.16 5.47
N LYS A 75 -18.55 1.22 4.15
CA LYS A 75 -18.99 2.45 3.47
C LYS A 75 -20.33 2.97 4.02
N ASP A 76 -21.23 2.08 4.43
CA ASP A 76 -22.54 2.46 4.95
C ASP A 76 -22.48 3.14 6.32
N ASN A 77 -21.39 2.91 7.08
CA ASN A 77 -21.25 3.39 8.47
C ASN A 77 -20.06 4.34 8.68
N TYR A 78 -19.09 4.36 7.75
CA TYR A 78 -17.85 5.11 7.87
C TYR A 78 -17.48 5.81 6.57
N LYS A 79 -16.83 6.98 6.71
CA LYS A 79 -16.15 7.62 5.59
C LYS A 79 -14.83 6.91 5.32
N LEU A 80 -14.67 6.40 4.10
CA LEU A 80 -13.49 5.63 3.72
C LEU A 80 -12.55 6.47 2.85
N TYR A 81 -11.26 6.45 3.16
CA TYR A 81 -10.20 7.11 2.40
C TYR A 81 -9.08 6.13 2.08
N ILE A 82 -8.47 6.28 0.90
CA ILE A 82 -7.18 5.63 0.59
C ILE A 82 -6.08 6.66 0.74
N LEU A 83 -5.05 6.37 1.53
CA LEU A 83 -3.77 7.08 1.52
C LEU A 83 -2.67 6.13 1.05
N THR A 84 -2.10 6.35 -0.13
CA THR A 84 -1.18 5.39 -0.76
C THR A 84 0.05 6.07 -1.36
N ASN A 85 1.22 5.41 -1.20
CA ASN A 85 2.45 5.85 -1.85
C ASN A 85 2.54 5.26 -3.25
N GLY A 86 3.06 6.04 -4.19
CA GLY A 86 3.38 5.58 -5.53
C GLY A 86 3.03 6.59 -6.60
N LEU A 87 3.21 6.17 -7.86
CA LEU A 87 2.83 6.99 -9.00
C LEU A 87 1.31 6.99 -9.16
N LYS A 88 0.75 8.18 -9.41
CA LYS A 88 -0.68 8.42 -9.61
C LYS A 88 -1.26 7.47 -10.64
N LYS A 89 -0.66 7.41 -11.83
CA LYS A 89 -1.15 6.57 -12.93
C LYS A 89 -1.26 5.10 -12.53
N GLU A 90 -0.26 4.57 -11.83
CA GLU A 90 -0.24 3.16 -11.43
C GLU A 90 -1.26 2.86 -10.35
N GLN A 91 -1.40 3.74 -9.36
CA GLN A 91 -2.39 3.56 -8.29
C GLN A 91 -3.81 3.69 -8.82
N GLU A 92 -4.08 4.62 -9.74
CA GLU A 92 -5.36 4.75 -10.44
C GLU A 92 -5.68 3.49 -11.28
N MET A 93 -4.71 2.94 -12.00
CA MET A 93 -4.90 1.68 -12.74
C MET A 93 -5.30 0.52 -11.83
N LYS A 94 -4.62 0.34 -10.68
CA LYS A 94 -4.95 -0.70 -9.69
C LYS A 94 -6.38 -0.53 -9.16
N ILE A 95 -6.71 0.68 -8.73
CA ILE A 95 -8.02 1.00 -8.14
C ILE A 95 -9.15 0.78 -9.14
N ASN A 96 -8.97 1.24 -10.38
CA ASN A 96 -9.96 1.07 -11.43
C ASN A 96 -10.14 -0.40 -11.80
N LYS A 97 -9.05 -1.15 -11.91
CA LYS A 97 -9.09 -2.59 -12.18
C LYS A 97 -9.82 -3.36 -11.09
N LEU A 98 -9.59 -3.02 -9.82
CA LEU A 98 -10.25 -3.64 -8.69
C LEU A 98 -11.71 -3.16 -8.51
N GLY A 99 -12.11 -2.06 -9.16
CA GLY A 99 -13.45 -1.50 -9.06
C GLY A 99 -13.81 -0.97 -7.66
N ILE A 100 -12.80 -0.64 -6.84
CA ILE A 100 -12.99 -0.28 -5.43
C ILE A 100 -13.20 1.21 -5.19
N SER A 101 -12.98 2.07 -6.19
CA SER A 101 -13.14 3.52 -6.06
C SER A 101 -14.52 3.93 -5.54
N LYS A 102 -15.56 3.15 -5.90
CA LYS A 102 -16.95 3.34 -5.44
C LYS A 102 -17.15 3.28 -3.93
N TYR A 103 -16.20 2.72 -3.17
CA TYR A 103 -16.28 2.61 -1.71
C TYR A 103 -15.68 3.80 -0.97
N PHE A 104 -14.78 4.54 -1.61
CA PHE A 104 -13.99 5.57 -0.95
C PHE A 104 -14.48 6.97 -1.32
N GLU A 105 -14.58 7.86 -0.34
CA GLU A 105 -14.90 9.27 -0.53
C GLU A 105 -13.76 10.00 -1.26
N ASN A 106 -12.51 9.59 -0.96
CA ASN A 106 -11.35 10.09 -1.68
C ASN A 106 -10.18 9.11 -1.72
N ILE A 107 -9.30 9.33 -2.70
CA ILE A 107 -8.10 8.54 -2.93
C ILE A 107 -6.92 9.51 -3.03
N ILE A 108 -6.05 9.45 -2.04
CA ILE A 108 -4.90 10.33 -1.85
C ILE A 108 -3.65 9.54 -2.23
N ILE A 109 -3.02 9.96 -3.32
CA ILE A 109 -1.80 9.33 -3.85
C ILE A 109 -0.63 10.28 -3.63
N SER A 110 0.49 9.77 -3.10
CA SER A 110 1.63 10.60 -2.70
C SER A 110 2.16 11.50 -3.81
N GLU A 111 2.26 11.00 -5.05
CA GLU A 111 2.67 11.82 -6.21
C GLU A 111 1.76 13.04 -6.43
N SER A 112 0.46 12.93 -6.11
CA SER A 112 -0.49 14.03 -6.32
C SER A 112 -0.40 15.12 -5.25
N ILE A 113 0.11 14.80 -4.05
CA ILE A 113 0.19 15.74 -2.93
C ILE A 113 1.62 16.19 -2.63
N GLY A 114 2.63 15.57 -3.25
CA GLY A 114 4.04 15.91 -3.09
C GLY A 114 4.69 15.40 -1.82
N TYR A 115 3.97 14.61 -1.01
CA TYR A 115 4.45 14.01 0.23
C TYR A 115 4.06 12.54 0.28
N GLU A 116 4.97 11.69 0.74
CA GLU A 116 4.74 10.26 0.90
C GLU A 116 4.80 9.85 2.37
N LYS A 117 4.06 8.80 2.73
CA LYS A 117 4.24 8.14 4.02
C LYS A 117 5.70 7.63 4.14
N PRO A 118 6.38 7.76 5.29
CA PRO A 118 5.87 8.11 6.62
C PRO A 118 5.90 9.62 6.95
N ASP A 119 6.18 10.50 6.00
CA ASP A 119 6.17 11.95 6.26
C ASP A 119 4.78 12.36 6.77
N LEU A 120 4.73 12.93 7.98
CA LEU A 120 3.50 13.37 8.63
C LEU A 120 2.72 14.37 7.77
N LYS A 121 3.37 15.08 6.84
CA LYS A 121 2.70 15.96 5.88
C LYS A 121 1.65 15.23 5.04
N ALA A 122 1.86 13.96 4.71
CA ALA A 122 0.87 13.16 3.98
C ALA A 122 -0.41 12.96 4.81
N PHE A 123 -0.28 12.75 6.11
CA PHE A 123 -1.39 12.60 7.05
C PHE A 123 -2.06 13.94 7.38
N TYR A 124 -1.27 15.00 7.61
CA TYR A 124 -1.80 16.35 7.83
C TYR A 124 -2.58 16.87 6.62
N TYR A 125 -2.16 16.53 5.40
CA TYR A 125 -2.94 16.82 4.20
C TYR A 125 -4.35 16.23 4.31
N LEU A 126 -4.46 14.96 4.70
CA LEU A 126 -5.74 14.26 4.87
C LEU A 126 -6.57 14.91 5.99
N ILE A 127 -5.96 15.13 7.16
CA ILE A 127 -6.58 15.77 8.33
C ILE A 127 -7.19 17.12 7.96
N ASN A 128 -6.39 18.00 7.37
CA ASN A 128 -6.82 19.37 7.09
C ASN A 128 -7.81 19.44 5.92
N LYS A 129 -7.65 18.59 4.89
CA LYS A 129 -8.50 18.65 3.70
C LYS A 129 -9.90 18.07 3.94
N PHE A 130 -10.01 17.04 4.78
CA PHE A 130 -11.24 16.30 4.99
C PHE A 130 -11.80 16.42 6.42
N ASP A 131 -11.23 17.33 7.22
CA ASP A 131 -11.63 17.57 8.62
C ASP A 131 -11.63 16.29 9.47
N ILE A 132 -10.58 15.48 9.29
CA ILE A 132 -10.46 14.20 9.98
C ILE A 132 -9.95 14.44 11.40
N THR A 133 -10.69 13.95 12.39
CA THR A 133 -10.21 13.90 13.78
C THR A 133 -9.49 12.58 14.03
N PRO A 134 -8.15 12.57 14.27
CA PRO A 134 -7.38 11.34 14.42
C PRO A 134 -7.95 10.36 15.47
N HIS A 135 -8.34 10.87 16.64
CA HIS A 135 -8.86 10.05 17.75
C HIS A 135 -10.15 9.28 17.41
N TYR A 136 -10.90 9.71 16.40
CA TYR A 136 -12.11 9.04 15.91
C TYR A 136 -11.90 8.30 14.58
N THR A 137 -10.64 8.17 14.14
CA THR A 137 -10.28 7.60 12.84
C THR A 137 -9.32 6.44 13.02
N ILE A 138 -9.48 5.40 12.21
CA ILE A 138 -8.59 4.24 12.17
C ILE A 138 -7.76 4.23 10.90
N MET A 139 -6.43 4.14 11.04
CA MET A 139 -5.52 3.81 9.94
C MET A 139 -5.39 2.30 9.84
N ILE A 140 -5.65 1.76 8.65
CA ILE A 140 -5.45 0.34 8.32
C ILE A 140 -4.36 0.25 7.27
N GLY A 141 -3.29 -0.50 7.54
CA GLY A 141 -2.16 -0.63 6.63
C GLY A 141 -1.26 -1.80 6.96
N ASP A 142 -0.45 -2.21 6.00
CA ASP A 142 0.48 -3.35 6.11
C ASP A 142 1.89 -2.93 6.52
N SER A 143 2.24 -1.66 6.30
CA SER A 143 3.56 -1.15 6.65
C SER A 143 3.56 -0.53 8.04
N TYR A 144 4.23 -1.15 9.01
CA TYR A 144 4.38 -0.55 10.33
C TYR A 144 5.03 0.84 10.26
N ILE A 145 6.11 0.95 9.46
CA ILE A 145 6.89 2.19 9.33
C ILE A 145 6.08 3.27 8.59
N ASN A 146 5.44 2.93 7.47
CA ASN A 146 4.78 3.92 6.64
C ASN A 146 3.36 4.26 7.11
N ASP A 147 2.63 3.29 7.65
CA ASP A 147 1.21 3.45 7.97
C ASP A 147 0.99 3.65 9.46
N ILE A 148 1.56 2.77 10.29
CA ILE A 148 1.15 2.62 11.68
C ILE A 148 1.86 3.58 12.61
N GLU A 149 3.19 3.60 12.58
CA GLU A 149 4.00 4.48 13.42
C GLU A 149 3.63 5.98 13.27
N PRO A 150 3.53 6.56 12.05
CA PRO A 150 3.11 7.95 11.90
C PRO A 150 1.67 8.19 12.34
N SER A 151 0.78 7.21 12.18
CA SER A 151 -0.62 7.31 12.63
C SER A 151 -0.73 7.37 14.15
N ILE A 152 0.02 6.53 14.87
CA ILE A 152 0.11 6.58 16.34
C ILE A 152 0.61 7.94 16.81
N LYS A 153 1.67 8.48 16.18
CA LYS A 153 2.24 9.80 16.52
C LYS A 153 1.21 10.94 16.40
N LEU A 154 0.20 10.78 15.53
CA LEU A 154 -0.85 11.76 15.29
C LEU A 154 -2.14 11.47 16.08
N GLY A 155 -2.18 10.40 16.88
CA GLY A 155 -3.33 10.02 17.70
C GLY A 155 -4.44 9.29 16.94
N PHE A 156 -4.13 8.67 15.80
CA PHE A 156 -5.07 7.75 15.14
C PHE A 156 -5.17 6.44 15.90
N ASN A 157 -6.34 5.82 15.81
CA ASN A 157 -6.47 4.39 16.03
C ASN A 157 -5.76 3.64 14.90
N THR A 158 -5.20 2.45 15.15
CA THR A 158 -4.45 1.72 14.11
C THR A 158 -4.76 0.23 14.11
N LEU A 159 -4.89 -0.34 12.91
CA LEU A 159 -4.91 -1.79 12.66
C LEU A 159 -3.77 -2.14 11.69
N HIS A 160 -2.76 -2.87 12.20
CA HIS A 160 -1.63 -3.33 11.39
C HIS A 160 -1.95 -4.69 10.78
N ILE A 161 -1.95 -4.79 9.46
CA ILE A 161 -2.09 -6.06 8.73
C ILE A 161 -0.69 -6.61 8.43
N ASP A 162 -0.18 -7.43 9.35
CA ASP A 162 1.12 -8.08 9.16
C ASP A 162 0.94 -9.46 8.51
N TYR A 163 1.16 -9.54 7.20
CA TYR A 163 1.03 -10.79 6.45
C TYR A 163 2.07 -11.86 6.84
N GLU A 164 3.18 -11.48 7.48
CA GLU A 164 4.17 -12.42 8.01
C GLU A 164 3.79 -12.93 9.42
N LYS A 165 3.04 -12.12 10.19
CA LYS A 165 2.51 -12.45 11.52
C LYS A 165 1.01 -12.73 11.57
N LEU A 166 0.34 -13.07 10.47
CA LEU A 166 -1.04 -13.60 10.50
C LEU A 166 -1.19 -14.90 11.34
N VAL A 167 -0.14 -15.33 12.04
CA VAL A 167 -0.09 -16.39 13.06
C VAL A 167 -0.25 -15.86 14.50
N THR A 168 -0.02 -14.56 14.80
CA THR A 168 -0.12 -14.05 16.18
C THR A 168 -0.30 -12.53 16.24
N LEU A 169 -1.41 -12.04 16.83
CA LEU A 169 -1.43 -11.12 17.99
C LEU A 169 -2.79 -10.46 18.26
N ASP A 170 -3.15 -10.44 19.55
CA ASP A 170 -4.27 -9.76 20.21
C ASP A 170 -4.08 -8.24 20.33
N TYR A 171 -5.12 -7.43 20.09
CA TYR A 171 -5.33 -6.13 20.74
C TYR A 171 -6.81 -5.70 20.78
N ASN A 172 -7.18 -5.02 21.87
CA ASN A 172 -8.52 -4.51 22.20
C ASN A 172 -8.92 -3.30 21.35
N PHE A 173 -9.86 -3.49 20.42
CA PHE A 173 -10.69 -2.45 19.82
C PHE A 173 -12.17 -2.73 20.12
N ASN A 174 -13.02 -1.70 20.07
CA ASN A 174 -14.48 -1.85 20.14
C ASN A 174 -14.95 -2.94 19.17
N GLU A 175 -15.81 -3.83 19.69
CA GLU A 175 -16.10 -5.16 19.10
C GLU A 175 -16.69 -5.10 17.67
N ASP A 176 -17.36 -4.01 17.29
CA ASP A 176 -18.13 -3.89 16.04
C ASP A 176 -17.28 -3.97 14.74
N ILE A 177 -16.10 -3.35 14.71
CA ILE A 177 -15.23 -3.40 13.52
C ILE A 177 -14.53 -4.75 13.44
N LEU A 178 -14.04 -5.26 14.58
CA LEU A 178 -13.36 -6.55 14.63
C LEU A 178 -14.32 -7.68 14.25
N GLU A 179 -15.61 -7.64 14.61
CA GLU A 179 -16.61 -8.61 14.16
C GLU A 179 -16.68 -8.76 12.64
N GLN A 180 -16.53 -7.68 11.90
CA GLN A 180 -16.51 -7.72 10.44
C GLN A 180 -15.23 -8.36 9.88
N PHE A 181 -14.16 -8.42 10.68
CA PHE A 181 -12.90 -9.09 10.37
C PHE A 181 -12.71 -10.42 11.14
N LYS A 182 -13.62 -10.81 12.05
CA LYS A 182 -13.48 -11.99 12.94
C LYS A 182 -13.34 -13.28 12.15
N ASP A 183 -14.04 -13.42 11.03
CA ASP A 183 -13.95 -14.62 10.18
C ASP A 183 -12.66 -14.71 9.34
N ASN A 184 -11.75 -13.73 9.45
CA ASN A 184 -10.46 -13.67 8.74
C ASN A 184 -9.26 -13.47 9.68
N ILE A 185 -9.50 -13.56 10.99
CA ILE A 185 -8.44 -13.59 11.99
C ILE A 185 -8.61 -14.94 12.69
N VAL A 186 -7.63 -15.84 12.52
CA VAL A 186 -7.59 -17.07 13.32
C VAL A 186 -7.27 -16.63 14.74
N TRP A 187 -8.29 -16.65 15.61
CA TRP A 187 -8.13 -16.44 17.05
C TRP A 187 -7.89 -17.79 17.72
N SER A 188 -6.70 -17.95 18.32
CA SER A 188 -6.18 -19.12 19.06
C SER A 188 -6.37 -20.50 18.43
#